data_AF-A0AAD6Q144-F1
#
_entry.id   AF-A0AAD6Q144-F1
#
_cell.length_a   1.000
_cell.length_b   1.000
_cell.length_c   1.000
_cell.angle_alpha   90.00
_cell.angle_beta   90.00
_cell.angle_gamma   90.00
#
_symmetry.space_group_name_H-M   'P 1'
#
loop_
_entity.id
_entity.type
_entity.pdbx_description
1 polymer ?
#
loop_
_entity_poly.entity_id
_entity_poly.type
_entity_poly.pdbx_seq_one_letter_code
_entity_poly.pdbx_strand_id
1 'polypeptide(L)'
;MHFAVTLVEPVKLREGAAKEDAKLSEFQEELVEMAAVLNGDLTKDIYPQQLVDGLNVSDGAKYVEKAFKRFCDECDKARKNGVDDSEIICLEKPATTRRASKSFVHKLCSCLACDNN
;
A
#
# COMPACT_ATOMS: atom_id res chain seq x y z
N MET A 1 31.52 11.50 -31.69
CA MET A 1 30.22 11.05 -32.25
C MET A 1 29.38 10.59 -31.09
N HIS A 2 28.35 11.35 -30.69
CA HIS A 2 27.41 10.92 -29.67
C HIS A 2 26.35 10.05 -30.35
N PHE A 3 26.32 8.76 -30.05
CA PHE A 3 25.18 7.93 -30.42
C PHE A 3 24.03 8.25 -29.45
N ALA A 4 22.91 8.71 -29.98
CA ALA A 4 21.69 8.83 -29.20
C ALA A 4 21.27 7.43 -28.74
N VAL A 5 21.15 7.22 -27.43
CA VAL A 5 20.60 5.98 -26.86
C VAL A 5 19.08 6.07 -26.99
N THR A 6 18.51 5.32 -27.92
CA THR A 6 17.07 5.15 -28.06
C THR A 6 16.65 3.84 -27.43
N LEU A 7 15.59 3.86 -26.61
CA LEU A 7 14.99 2.64 -26.07
C LEU A 7 14.49 1.76 -27.21
N VAL A 8 14.62 0.45 -27.04
CA VAL A 8 14.13 -0.52 -28.00
C VAL A 8 12.60 -0.51 -27.98
N GLU A 9 11.97 -0.66 -29.15
CA GLU A 9 10.52 -0.80 -29.24
C GLU A 9 10.04 -1.96 -28.35
N PRO A 10 9.06 -1.75 -27.46
CA PRO A 10 8.60 -2.77 -26.54
C PRO A 10 7.96 -3.93 -27.30
N VAL A 11 8.40 -5.15 -26.98
CA VAL A 11 7.82 -6.37 -27.55
C VAL A 11 6.47 -6.63 -26.92
N LYS A 12 5.50 -7.06 -27.73
CA LYS A 12 4.15 -7.43 -27.26
C LYS A 12 4.25 -8.56 -26.22
N LEU A 13 3.83 -8.29 -24.99
CA LEU A 13 3.96 -9.25 -23.87
C LEU A 13 2.91 -10.37 -23.88
N ARG A 14 1.78 -10.19 -24.58
CA ARG A 14 0.68 -11.16 -24.64
C ARG A 14 0.24 -11.39 -26.07
N GLU A 15 -0.03 -12.64 -26.41
CA GLU A 15 -0.53 -13.00 -27.74
C GLU A 15 -1.93 -12.41 -28.01
N GLY A 16 -2.81 -12.41 -26.98
CA GLY A 16 -4.20 -11.94 -27.06
C GLY A 16 -4.65 -11.08 -25.88
N ALA A 17 -5.95 -10.76 -25.87
CA ALA A 17 -6.59 -10.03 -24.77
C ALA A 17 -6.67 -10.87 -23.48
N ALA A 18 -6.93 -10.22 -22.35
CA ALA A 18 -7.17 -10.90 -21.10
C ALA A 18 -8.45 -11.75 -21.18
N LYS A 19 -8.43 -12.92 -20.54
CA LYS A 19 -9.59 -13.82 -20.44
C LYS A 19 -10.38 -13.45 -19.19
N GLU A 20 -11.13 -12.35 -19.26
CA GLU A 20 -11.79 -11.71 -18.11
C GLU A 20 -12.66 -12.68 -17.27
N ASP A 21 -13.38 -13.60 -17.91
CA ASP A 21 -14.26 -14.55 -17.23
C ASP A 21 -13.58 -15.87 -16.82
N ALA A 22 -12.30 -16.05 -17.15
CA ALA A 22 -11.56 -17.24 -16.75
C ALA A 22 -11.26 -17.22 -15.24
N LYS A 23 -11.09 -18.40 -14.64
CA LYS A 23 -10.52 -18.52 -13.29
C LYS A 23 -9.13 -17.88 -13.25
N LEU A 24 -8.76 -17.41 -12.07
CA LEU A 24 -7.41 -16.94 -11.80
C LEU A 24 -6.39 -18.06 -12.06
N SER A 25 -5.25 -17.70 -12.64
CA SER A 25 -4.05 -18.52 -12.52
C SER A 25 -3.45 -18.37 -11.13
N GLU A 26 -2.65 -19.32 -10.66
CA GLU A 26 -1.91 -19.24 -9.39
C GLU A 26 -1.23 -17.87 -9.16
N PHE A 27 -0.46 -17.38 -10.15
CA PHE A 27 0.18 -16.06 -10.04
C PHE A 27 -0.81 -14.89 -9.87
N GLN A 28 -2.02 -15.00 -10.45
CA GLN A 28 -3.05 -13.98 -10.29
C GLN A 28 -3.71 -14.07 -8.91
N GLU A 29 -3.84 -15.27 -8.33
CA GLU A 29 -4.27 -15.47 -6.95
C GLU A 29 -3.28 -14.85 -5.98
N GLU A 30 -1.97 -15.10 -6.16
CA GLU A 30 -0.90 -14.49 -5.35
C GLU A 30 -0.93 -12.95 -5.40
N LEU A 31 -1.24 -12.36 -6.56
CA LEU A 31 -1.41 -10.91 -6.69
C LEU A 31 -2.61 -10.38 -5.89
N VAL A 32 -3.72 -11.13 -5.85
CA VAL A 32 -4.90 -10.78 -5.05
C VAL A 32 -4.58 -10.90 -3.56
N GLU A 33 -3.88 -11.95 -3.14
CA GLU A 33 -3.44 -12.14 -1.76
C GLU A 33 -2.48 -11.03 -1.30
N MET A 34 -1.50 -10.66 -2.14
CA MET A 34 -0.63 -9.50 -1.88
C MET A 34 -1.43 -8.20 -1.76
N ALA A 35 -2.41 -7.99 -2.64
CA ALA A 35 -3.29 -6.83 -2.57
C ALA A 35 -4.13 -6.82 -1.28
N ALA A 36 -4.50 -7.98 -0.75
CA ALA A 36 -5.21 -8.10 0.53
C ALA A 36 -4.36 -7.55 1.69
N VAL A 37 -3.05 -7.81 1.67
CA VAL A 37 -2.10 -7.23 2.65
C VAL A 37 -2.13 -5.70 2.58
N LEU A 38 -2.04 -5.13 1.37
CA LEU A 38 -2.13 -3.67 1.18
C LEU A 38 -3.48 -3.11 1.65
N ASN A 39 -4.56 -3.85 1.47
CA ASN A 39 -5.91 -3.45 1.88
C ASN A 39 -6.16 -3.59 3.40
N GLY A 40 -5.24 -4.23 4.14
CA GLY A 40 -5.39 -4.57 5.56
C GLY A 40 -6.26 -5.80 5.83
N ASP A 41 -6.54 -6.59 4.80
CA ASP A 41 -7.47 -7.73 4.83
C ASP A 41 -6.84 -9.04 5.34
N LEU A 42 -5.53 -9.05 5.64
CA LEU A 42 -4.82 -10.25 6.12
C LEU A 42 -5.32 -10.78 7.47
N THR A 43 -6.07 -9.98 8.21
CA THR A 43 -6.70 -10.36 9.49
C THR A 43 -8.08 -10.99 9.32
N LYS A 44 -8.63 -11.03 8.10
CA LYS A 44 -9.94 -11.63 7.83
C LYS A 44 -9.83 -13.15 7.77
N ASP A 45 -10.84 -13.84 8.29
CA ASP A 45 -10.90 -15.31 8.32
C ASP A 45 -10.87 -15.98 6.93
N ILE A 46 -11.20 -15.21 5.88
CA ILE A 46 -11.18 -15.69 4.49
C ILE A 46 -9.78 -15.68 3.86
N TYR A 47 -8.80 -15.01 4.48
CA TYR A 47 -7.44 -14.94 3.95
C TYR A 47 -6.63 -16.21 4.34
N PRO A 48 -5.76 -16.75 3.46
CA PRO A 48 -5.54 -16.33 2.07
C PRO A 48 -6.46 -17.04 1.06
N GLN A 49 -6.70 -18.34 1.23
CA GLN A 49 -7.26 -19.19 0.17
C GLN A 49 -8.73 -18.88 -0.16
N GLN A 50 -9.58 -18.61 0.83
CA GLN A 50 -11.00 -18.36 0.58
C GLN A 50 -11.27 -16.98 -0.05
N LEU A 51 -10.28 -16.09 -0.04
CA LEU A 51 -10.38 -14.77 -0.67
C LEU A 51 -10.42 -14.87 -2.19
N VAL A 52 -9.64 -15.80 -2.76
CA VAL A 52 -9.50 -15.97 -4.21
C VAL A 52 -10.51 -16.98 -4.77
N ASP A 53 -11.16 -17.75 -3.91
CA ASP A 53 -12.17 -18.74 -4.26
C ASP A 53 -13.31 -18.13 -5.09
N GLY A 54 -13.45 -18.61 -6.32
CA GLY A 54 -14.54 -18.22 -7.22
C GLY A 54 -14.35 -16.89 -7.95
N LEU A 55 -13.20 -16.21 -7.79
CA LEU A 55 -12.89 -15.02 -8.57
C LEU A 55 -12.54 -15.39 -10.02
N ASN A 56 -13.00 -14.56 -10.95
CA ASN A 56 -12.47 -14.53 -12.32
C ASN A 56 -11.38 -13.45 -12.47
N VAL A 57 -10.69 -13.44 -13.61
CA VAL A 57 -9.63 -12.47 -13.93
C VAL A 57 -10.08 -11.03 -13.76
N SER A 58 -11.31 -10.70 -14.16
CA SER A 58 -11.85 -9.34 -14.01
C SER A 58 -12.04 -8.94 -12.55
N ASP A 59 -12.54 -9.86 -11.73
CA ASP A 59 -12.80 -9.65 -10.31
C ASP A 59 -11.48 -9.51 -9.53
N GLY A 60 -10.52 -10.38 -9.81
CA GLY A 60 -9.16 -10.28 -9.26
C GLY A 60 -8.49 -8.96 -9.60
N ALA A 61 -8.55 -8.54 -10.87
CA ALA A 61 -7.99 -7.25 -11.32
C ALA A 61 -8.64 -6.06 -10.60
N LYS A 62 -9.97 -6.04 -10.48
CA LYS A 62 -10.71 -5.00 -9.74
C LYS A 62 -10.35 -4.97 -8.27
N TYR A 63 -10.14 -6.13 -7.65
CA TYR A 63 -9.72 -6.20 -6.24
C TYR A 63 -8.34 -5.56 -6.07
N VAL A 64 -7.37 -5.96 -6.90
CA VAL A 64 -5.99 -5.42 -6.87
C VAL A 64 -5.99 -3.90 -7.09
N GLU A 65 -6.73 -3.40 -8.08
CA GLU A 65 -6.81 -1.98 -8.38
C GLU A 65 -7.38 -1.18 -7.19
N LYS A 66 -8.48 -1.65 -6.60
CA LYS A 66 -9.12 -0.98 -5.45
C LYS A 66 -8.24 -1.01 -4.21
N ALA A 67 -7.61 -2.14 -3.92
CA ALA A 67 -6.71 -2.29 -2.79
C ALA A 67 -5.48 -1.37 -2.91
N PHE A 68 -4.84 -1.36 -4.09
CA PHE A 68 -3.70 -0.48 -4.36
C PHE A 68 -4.10 1.00 -4.27
N LYS A 69 -5.23 1.38 -4.88
CA LYS A 69 -5.73 2.76 -4.79
C LYS A 69 -5.96 3.18 -3.33
N ARG A 70 -6.63 2.33 -2.54
CA ARG A 70 -6.88 2.61 -1.12
C ARG A 70 -5.57 2.79 -0.35
N PHE A 71 -4.59 1.92 -0.58
CA PHE A 71 -3.27 2.04 0.03
C PHE A 71 -2.60 3.38 -0.31
N CYS A 72 -2.57 3.77 -1.59
CA CYS A 72 -2.04 5.07 -2.00
C CYS A 72 -2.79 6.25 -1.36
N ASP A 73 -4.12 6.21 -1.32
CA ASP A 73 -4.95 7.26 -0.71
C ASP A 73 -4.62 7.42 0.79
N GLU A 74 -4.40 6.32 1.51
CA GLU A 74 -4.01 6.36 2.93
C GLU A 74 -2.56 6.83 3.14
N CYS A 75 -1.62 6.46 2.26
CA CYS A 75 -0.27 7.03 2.25
C CYS A 75 -0.30 8.55 2.06
N ASP A 76 -1.12 9.04 1.13
CA ASP A 76 -1.28 10.47 0.89
C ASP A 76 -1.91 11.20 2.08
N LYS A 77 -2.87 10.58 2.76
CA LYS A 77 -3.44 11.11 4.01
C LYS A 77 -2.40 11.14 5.13
N ALA A 78 -1.62 10.08 5.31
CA ALA A 78 -0.57 10.01 6.32
C ALA A 78 0.47 11.12 6.12
N ARG A 79 0.95 11.30 4.89
CA ARG A 79 1.88 12.39 4.53
C ARG A 79 1.31 13.77 4.84
N LYS A 80 0.05 14.03 4.45
CA LYS A 80 -0.65 15.30 4.76
C LYS A 80 -0.82 15.55 6.26
N ASN A 81 -0.88 14.49 7.06
CA ASN A 81 -0.98 14.56 8.53
C ASN A 81 0.39 14.61 9.23
N GLY A 82 1.50 14.70 8.49
CA GLY A 82 2.85 14.84 9.05
C GLY A 82 3.49 13.55 9.53
N VAL A 83 3.01 12.39 9.02
CA VAL A 83 3.75 11.13 9.16
C VAL A 83 5.02 11.20 8.31
N ASP A 84 6.10 10.61 8.82
CA ASP A 84 7.40 10.58 8.14
C ASP A 84 7.34 9.80 6.83
N ASP A 85 8.05 10.26 5.79
CA ASP A 85 8.03 9.63 4.46
C ASP A 85 8.64 8.21 4.44
N SER A 86 9.40 7.82 5.46
CA SER A 86 9.94 6.46 5.61
C SER A 86 8.98 5.50 6.33
N GLU A 87 7.86 5.99 6.89
CA GLU A 87 6.88 5.14 7.57
C GLU A 87 6.10 4.29 6.57
N ILE A 88 6.01 2.99 6.84
CA ILE A 88 5.21 2.05 6.06
C ILE A 88 3.79 2.02 6.62
N ILE A 89 2.81 2.42 5.81
CA ILE A 89 1.40 2.48 6.23
C ILE A 89 0.77 1.08 6.22
N CYS A 90 0.43 0.55 7.39
CA CYS A 90 -0.28 -0.73 7.54
C CYS A 90 -1.78 -0.50 7.79
N LEU A 91 -2.66 -0.91 6.87
CA LEU A 91 -4.11 -0.69 6.98
C LEU A 91 -4.84 -1.69 7.89
N GLU A 92 -4.16 -2.75 8.31
CA GLU A 92 -4.69 -3.77 9.23
C GLU A 92 -4.89 -3.22 10.66
N LYS A 93 -4.10 -2.22 11.05
CA LYS A 93 -4.13 -1.61 12.38
C LYS A 93 -4.99 -0.36 12.30
N PRO A 94 -5.91 -0.11 13.24
CA PRO A 94 -6.51 1.21 13.34
C PRO A 94 -5.36 2.20 13.48
N ALA A 95 -5.37 3.24 12.65
CA ALA A 95 -4.31 4.25 12.62
C ALA A 95 -4.10 4.75 14.04
N THR A 96 -3.09 4.20 14.73
CA THR A 96 -2.65 4.78 15.98
C THR A 96 -2.07 6.10 15.53
N THR A 97 -2.84 7.17 15.69
CA THR A 97 -2.28 8.51 15.71
C THR A 97 -1.31 8.47 16.87
N ARG A 98 -0.07 8.07 16.60
CA ARG A 98 1.07 8.49 17.38
C ARG A 98 1.15 9.98 17.08
N ARG A 99 0.21 10.75 17.65
CA ARG A 99 0.52 12.11 18.06
C ARG A 99 1.79 11.87 18.84
N ALA A 100 2.92 12.33 18.32
CA ALA A 100 4.01 12.68 19.20
C ALA A 100 3.35 13.65 20.18
N SER A 101 2.88 13.12 21.31
CA SER A 101 2.59 13.95 22.46
C SER A 101 3.94 14.57 22.71
N LYS A 102 4.10 15.82 22.25
CA LYS A 102 5.13 16.69 22.80
C LYS A 102 4.76 16.71 24.27
N SER A 103 5.37 15.78 24.99
CA SER A 103 5.07 15.50 26.38
C SER A 103 5.11 16.85 27.06
N PHE A 104 4.09 17.19 27.85
CA PHE A 104 4.03 18.46 28.58
C PHE A 104 5.34 18.74 29.34
N VAL A 105 6.10 17.68 29.65
CA VAL A 105 7.45 17.67 30.21
C VAL A 105 8.49 18.39 29.35
N HIS A 106 8.48 18.27 28.02
CA HIS A 106 9.41 19.00 27.13
C HIS A 106 9.18 20.52 27.17
N LYS A 107 7.95 20.96 27.46
CA LYS A 107 7.59 22.38 27.62
C LYS A 107 7.94 22.91 29.00
N LEU A 108 7.93 22.05 30.02
CA LEU A 108 8.35 22.40 31.38
C LEU A 108 9.88 22.46 31.50
N CYS A 109 10.61 21.55 30.85
CA CYS A 109 12.08 21.54 30.87
C CYS A 109 12.70 22.71 30.09
N SER A 110 12.03 23.26 29.07
CA SER A 110 12.53 24.44 28.36
C SER A 110 12.50 25.71 29.19
N CYS A 111 11.63 25.81 30.20
CA CYS A 111 11.56 26.98 31.08
C CYS A 111 12.46 26.85 32.33
N LEU A 112 12.70 25.63 32.80
CA LEU A 112 13.61 25.37 33.93
C LEU A 112 15.09 25.57 33.59
N ALA A 113 15.47 25.45 32.32
CA ALA A 113 16.85 25.66 31.86
C ALA A 113 17.22 27.14 31.62
N CYS A 114 16.29 28.08 31.82
CA CYS A 114 16.53 29.52 31.64
C CYS A 114 16.83 30.27 32.94
N ASP A 115 16.87 29.59 34.10
CA ASP A 115 17.07 30.24 35.41
C ASP A 115 18.48 29.96 35.99
N ASN A 116 19.52 30.11 35.16
CA ASN A 116 20.90 30.15 35.65
C ASN A 116 21.78 31.05 34.76
N ASN A 117 21.65 32.37 34.93
CA ASN A 117 22.76 33.34 34.97
C ASN A 117 22.25 34.72 35.41
#